data_AF-G0UMF5-F1
#
_entry.id   AF-G0UMF5-F1
#
_cell.length_a   1.000
_cell.length_b   1.000
_cell.length_c   1.000
_cell.angle_alpha   90.00
_cell.angle_beta   90.00
_cell.angle_gamma   90.00
#
_symmetry.space_group_name_H-M   'P 1'
#
loop_
_entity.id
_entity.type
_entity.pdbx_description
1 polymer ?
#
loop_
_entity_poly.entity_id
_entity_poly.type
_entity_poly.pdbx_seq_one_letter_code
_entity_poly.pdbx_strand_id
1 'polypeptide(L)'
;MRACMTSQLRRTVLSFLLFAVVLSSSLRVHGGTGKSGSDESTESRYKHLQLLEVTDLKQVLHEKGEPFHHLRTKKELIEAVLQVEKREEAFSKARMSDTVQHEVRVEYCSG
;
A
#
# COMPACT_ATOMS: atom_id res chain seq x y z
N MET A 1 41.82 -31.45 15.62
CA MET A 1 40.92 -31.80 14.51
C MET A 1 39.52 -31.29 14.84
N ARG A 2 39.08 -30.16 14.25
CA ARG A 2 37.72 -29.62 14.36
C ARG A 2 37.32 -29.01 13.02
N ALA A 3 36.68 -29.82 12.18
CA ALA A 3 36.02 -29.38 10.96
C ALA A 3 34.84 -30.33 10.73
N CYS A 4 33.62 -29.91 11.05
CA CYS A 4 32.35 -30.47 10.53
C CYS A 4 31.12 -29.88 11.25
N MET A 5 30.94 -28.55 11.27
CA MET A 5 29.67 -27.95 11.73
C MET A 5 29.09 -26.87 10.80
N THR A 6 29.62 -26.71 9.58
CA THR A 6 29.17 -25.67 8.65
C THR A 6 28.17 -26.15 7.59
N SER A 7 27.98 -27.46 7.43
CA SER A 7 27.20 -28.02 6.31
C SER A 7 25.71 -28.22 6.59
N GLN A 8 25.30 -28.36 7.86
CA GLN A 8 23.90 -28.61 8.24
C GLN A 8 23.03 -27.34 8.22
N LEU A 9 23.63 -26.17 8.49
CA LEU A 9 22.92 -24.89 8.60
C LEU A 9 22.42 -24.36 7.24
N ARG A 10 23.07 -24.76 6.14
CA ARG A 10 22.73 -24.25 4.80
C ARG A 10 21.44 -24.88 4.23
N ARG A 11 21.11 -26.12 4.59
CA ARG A 11 19.91 -26.81 4.08
C ARG A 11 18.62 -26.33 4.74
N THR A 12 18.64 -26.01 6.03
CA THR A 12 17.47 -25.49 6.76
C THR A 12 17.10 -24.07 6.37
N VAL A 13 18.09 -23.19 6.14
CA VAL A 13 17.84 -21.80 5.70
C VAL A 13 17.22 -21.75 4.31
N LEU A 14 17.68 -22.60 3.39
CA LEU A 14 17.16 -22.66 2.02
C LEU A 14 15.70 -23.17 1.97
N SER A 15 15.35 -24.11 2.86
CA SER A 15 13.97 -24.60 3.00
C SER A 15 13.02 -23.55 3.59
N PHE A 16 13.49 -22.73 4.54
CA PHE A 16 12.69 -21.64 5.13
C PHE A 16 12.43 -20.52 4.12
N LEU A 17 13.41 -20.17 3.29
CA LEU A 17 13.27 -19.16 2.23
C LEU A 17 12.25 -19.58 1.17
N LEU A 18 12.23 -20.86 0.76
CA LEU A 18 11.26 -21.36 -0.22
C LEU A 18 9.82 -21.34 0.29
N PHE A 19 9.59 -21.65 1.57
CA PHE A 19 8.25 -21.62 2.16
C PHE A 19 7.68 -20.20 2.23
N ALA A 20 8.51 -19.18 2.53
CA ALA A 20 8.09 -17.79 2.57
C ALA A 20 7.63 -17.24 1.20
N VAL A 21 8.25 -17.68 0.11
CA VAL A 21 7.89 -17.23 -1.25
C VAL A 21 6.52 -17.76 -1.67
N VAL A 22 6.14 -18.99 -1.29
CA VAL A 22 4.84 -19.58 -1.65
C VAL A 22 3.68 -18.90 -0.91
N LEU A 23 3.84 -18.54 0.37
CA LEU A 23 2.78 -17.83 1.13
C LEU A 23 2.50 -16.41 0.61
N SER A 24 3.43 -15.81 -0.13
CA SER A 24 3.28 -14.45 -0.67
C SER A 24 2.30 -14.36 -1.85
N SER A 25 1.78 -15.50 -2.35
CA SER A 25 1.01 -15.56 -3.60
C SER A 25 -0.51 -15.52 -3.43
N SER A 26 -1.05 -15.33 -2.22
CA SER A 26 -2.50 -15.48 -2.00
C SER A 26 -3.09 -14.46 -1.05
N LEU A 27 -3.16 -13.19 -1.49
CA LEU A 27 -4.24 -12.27 -1.12
C LEU A 27 -4.50 -11.30 -2.29
N ARG A 28 -5.02 -11.83 -3.40
CA ARG A 28 -5.79 -11.02 -4.37
C ARG A 28 -7.24 -10.98 -3.90
N VAL A 29 -7.61 -9.95 -3.15
CA VAL A 29 -9.02 -9.60 -2.94
C VAL A 29 -9.44 -8.74 -4.12
N HIS A 30 -10.14 -9.37 -5.06
CA HIS A 30 -10.94 -8.72 -6.09
C HIS A 30 -12.24 -8.23 -5.45
N GLY A 31 -12.58 -6.95 -5.61
CA GLY A 31 -13.94 -6.49 -5.33
C GLY A 31 -14.08 -4.98 -5.29
N GLY A 32 -14.83 -4.43 -6.25
CA GLY A 32 -15.52 -3.14 -6.06
C GLY A 32 -15.26 -2.09 -7.13
N THR A 33 -16.01 -2.17 -8.23
CA THR A 33 -16.34 -1.03 -9.09
C THR A 33 -17.06 0.05 -8.27
N GLY A 34 -16.70 1.32 -8.45
CA GLY A 34 -17.41 2.49 -7.87
C GLY A 34 -16.57 3.76 -8.06
N LYS A 35 -16.60 4.43 -9.20
CA LYS A 35 -17.62 5.42 -9.62
C LYS A 35 -17.84 6.53 -8.57
N SER A 36 -17.18 7.67 -8.83
CA SER A 36 -17.61 9.05 -8.51
C SER A 36 -18.19 9.29 -7.10
N GLY A 37 -17.32 9.54 -6.11
CA GLY A 37 -17.73 9.93 -4.75
C GLY A 37 -16.76 10.93 -4.09
N SER A 38 -16.20 11.86 -4.86
CA SER A 38 -15.01 12.62 -4.45
C SER A 38 -15.25 13.73 -3.42
N ASP A 39 -16.49 14.10 -3.09
CA ASP A 39 -16.76 15.19 -2.12
C ASP A 39 -17.50 14.71 -0.86
N GLU A 40 -18.49 13.84 -0.97
CA GLU A 40 -19.21 13.31 0.20
C GLU A 40 -18.33 12.41 1.09
N SER A 41 -17.42 11.67 0.46
CA SER A 41 -16.49 10.79 1.18
C SER A 41 -15.54 11.59 2.07
N THR A 42 -15.04 12.73 1.58
CA THR A 42 -14.01 13.54 2.25
C THR A 42 -14.55 14.21 3.52
N GLU A 43 -15.80 14.69 3.49
CA GLU A 43 -16.45 15.29 4.66
C GLU A 43 -16.71 14.25 5.77
N SER A 44 -17.19 13.06 5.38
CA SER A 44 -17.39 11.93 6.29
C SER A 44 -16.07 11.47 6.92
N ARG A 45 -15.00 11.37 6.12
CA ARG A 45 -13.64 11.02 6.56
C ARG A 45 -13.10 12.07 7.52
N TYR A 46 -13.29 13.35 7.23
CA TYR A 46 -12.88 14.44 8.12
C TYR A 46 -13.58 14.35 9.48
N LYS A 47 -14.89 14.09 9.51
CA LYS A 47 -15.64 13.86 10.77
C LYS A 47 -15.10 12.67 11.54
N HIS A 48 -14.72 11.59 10.85
CA HIS A 48 -14.09 10.43 11.50
C HIS A 48 -12.72 10.78 12.10
N LEU A 49 -11.85 11.47 11.34
CA LEU A 49 -10.52 11.90 11.81
C LEU A 49 -10.60 12.91 12.97
N GLN A 50 -11.68 13.70 13.06
CA GLN A 50 -11.93 14.57 14.20
C GLN A 50 -12.15 13.80 15.51
N LEU A 51 -12.65 12.56 15.45
CA LEU A 51 -12.87 11.73 16.64
C LEU A 51 -11.56 11.13 17.18
N LEU A 52 -10.52 11.02 16.35
CA LEU A 52 -9.23 10.45 16.74
C LEU A 52 -8.44 11.38 17.65
N GLU A 53 -7.56 10.81 18.47
CA GLU A 53 -6.64 11.61 19.29
C GLU A 53 -5.50 12.19 18.44
N VAL A 54 -4.84 13.22 18.97
CA VAL A 54 -3.69 13.85 18.30
C VAL A 54 -2.52 12.86 18.16
N THR A 55 -2.37 11.96 19.12
CA THR A 55 -1.41 10.84 19.11
C THR A 55 -1.66 9.89 17.96
N ASP A 56 -2.91 9.47 17.75
CA ASP A 56 -3.29 8.58 16.66
C ASP A 56 -3.02 9.23 15.30
N LEU A 57 -3.39 10.50 15.13
CA LEU A 57 -3.14 11.24 13.89
C LEU A 57 -1.64 11.35 13.58
N LYS A 58 -0.79 11.56 14.60
CA LYS A 58 0.66 11.58 14.44
C LYS A 58 1.22 10.19 14.11
N GLN A 59 0.68 9.15 14.72
CA GLN A 59 1.07 7.77 14.43
C GLN A 59 0.74 7.43 12.97
N VAL A 60 -0.44 7.79 12.47
CA VAL A 60 -0.80 7.58 11.06
C VAL A 60 0.19 8.29 10.14
N LEU A 61 0.52 9.56 10.40
CA LEU A 61 1.51 10.30 9.59
C LEU A 61 2.90 9.65 9.66
N HIS A 62 3.32 9.17 10.84
CA HIS A 62 4.57 8.46 11.01
C HIS A 62 4.62 7.15 10.20
N GLU A 63 3.57 6.34 10.25
CA GLU A 63 3.45 5.09 9.50
C GLU A 63 3.48 5.32 7.98
N LYS A 64 2.93 6.46 7.55
CA LYS A 64 2.96 6.91 6.16
C LYS A 64 4.29 7.56 5.75
N GLY A 65 5.24 7.71 6.68
CA GLY A 65 6.55 8.32 6.42
C GLY A 65 6.48 9.83 6.19
N GLU A 66 5.42 10.49 6.65
CA GLU A 66 5.17 11.90 6.40
C GLU A 66 5.62 12.74 7.60
N PRO A 67 6.39 13.81 7.39
CA PRO A 67 6.89 14.64 8.48
C PRO A 67 5.75 15.45 9.10
N PHE A 68 5.56 15.35 10.42
CA PHE A 68 4.46 16.06 11.12
C PHE A 68 4.94 17.01 12.22
N HIS A 69 6.25 17.15 12.46
CA HIS A 69 6.79 18.02 13.52
C HIS A 69 6.49 19.51 13.32
N HIS A 70 6.21 19.93 12.08
CA HIS A 70 5.84 21.30 11.76
C HIS A 70 4.34 21.58 11.99
N LEU A 71 3.52 20.55 12.13
CA LEU A 71 2.08 20.63 12.33
C LEU A 71 1.78 20.81 13.82
N ARG A 72 1.21 21.96 14.18
CA ARG A 72 0.97 22.38 15.57
C ARG A 72 -0.47 22.15 15.99
N THR A 73 -1.41 22.19 15.06
CA THR A 73 -2.83 22.07 15.37
C THR A 73 -3.39 20.70 14.96
N LYS A 74 -4.46 20.26 15.63
CA LYS A 74 -5.18 19.02 15.25
C LYS A 74 -5.71 19.10 13.82
N LYS A 75 -6.19 20.29 13.40
CA LYS A 75 -6.69 20.52 12.04
C LYS A 75 -5.59 20.32 11.00
N GLU A 76 -4.41 20.88 11.22
CA GLU A 76 -3.24 20.68 10.36
C GLU A 76 -2.85 19.19 10.23
N LEU A 77 -2.90 18.43 11.33
CA LEU A 77 -2.65 16.99 11.30
C LEU A 77 -3.70 16.24 10.47
N ILE A 78 -4.98 16.58 10.63
CA ILE A 78 -6.07 15.96 9.86
C ILE A 78 -5.93 16.29 8.37
N GLU A 79 -5.64 17.55 8.03
CA GLU A 79 -5.43 17.97 6.64
C GLU A 79 -4.24 17.23 6.01
N ALA A 80 -3.14 17.08 6.75
CA ALA A 80 -1.99 16.33 6.28
C ALA A 80 -2.36 14.86 6.00
N VAL A 81 -3.09 14.20 6.91
CA VAL A 81 -3.56 12.81 6.70
C VAL A 81 -4.40 12.72 5.42
N LEU A 82 -5.37 13.62 5.23
CA LEU A 82 -6.23 13.63 4.04
C LEU A 82 -5.43 13.85 2.75
N GLN A 83 -4.42 14.72 2.76
CA GLN A 83 -3.57 14.96 1.59
C GLN A 83 -2.76 13.72 1.21
N VAL A 84 -2.22 13.02 2.20
CA VAL A 84 -1.46 11.78 2.00
C VAL A 84 -2.34 10.71 1.37
N GLU A 85 -3.52 10.49 1.93
CA GLU A 85 -4.46 9.50 1.41
C GLU A 85 -4.92 9.83 -0.01
N LYS A 86 -5.21 11.10 -0.30
CA LYS A 86 -5.55 11.55 -1.66
C LYS A 86 -4.42 11.28 -2.65
N ARG A 87 -3.17 11.48 -2.22
CA ARG A 87 -1.98 11.20 -3.04
C ARG A 87 -1.85 9.69 -3.31
N GLU A 88 -2.01 8.85 -2.29
CA GLU A 88 -1.98 7.39 -2.43
C GLU A 88 -3.11 6.86 -3.33
N GLU A 89 -4.32 7.41 -3.19
CA GLU A 89 -5.45 7.09 -4.06
C GLU A 89 -5.15 7.46 -5.52
N ALA A 90 -4.55 8.64 -5.75
CA ALA A 90 -4.16 9.07 -7.09
C ALA A 90 -3.09 8.15 -7.70
N PHE A 91 -2.07 7.77 -6.94
CA PHE A 91 -1.06 6.81 -7.38
C PHE A 91 -1.66 5.44 -7.67
N SER A 92 -2.58 4.97 -6.84
CA SER A 92 -3.26 3.69 -7.04
C SER A 92 -4.09 3.70 -8.32
N LYS A 93 -4.85 4.78 -8.58
CA LYS A 93 -5.63 4.96 -9.81
C LYS A 93 -4.74 5.03 -11.07
N ALA A 94 -3.61 5.72 -10.99
CA ALA A 94 -2.65 5.80 -12.09
C ALA A 94 -2.06 4.42 -12.42
N ARG A 95 -1.62 3.67 -11.40
CA ARG A 95 -1.07 2.32 -11.55
C ARG A 95 -2.06 1.35 -12.19
N MET A 96 -3.34 1.43 -11.83
CA MET A 96 -4.37 0.58 -12.45
C MET A 96 -4.59 0.93 -13.92
N SER A 97 -4.53 2.22 -14.29
CA SER A 97 -4.68 2.67 -15.68
C SER A 97 -3.56 2.13 -16.59
N ASP A 98 -2.32 2.15 -16.12
CA ASP A 98 -1.16 1.65 -16.89
C ASP A 98 -1.22 0.14 -17.14
N THR A 99 -1.74 -0.63 -16.18
CA THR A 99 -1.87 -2.09 -16.34
C THR A 99 -2.96 -2.53 -17.31
N VAL A 100 -3.95 -1.68 -17.61
CA VAL A 100 -5.07 -2.04 -18.50
C VAL A 100 -4.76 -1.79 -19.98
N GLN A 101 -3.74 -0.99 -20.32
CA GLN A 101 -3.44 -0.62 -21.71
C GLN A 101 -2.54 -1.59 -22.50
N HIS A 102 -2.08 -2.70 -21.90
CA HIS A 102 -1.16 -3.65 -22.56
C HIS A 102 -1.88 -4.84 -23.21
N GLU A 103 -2.96 -4.60 -23.97
CA GLU A 103 -3.55 -5.63 -24.82
C GLU A 103 -3.06 -5.42 -26.26
N VAL A 104 -1.94 -6.08 -26.60
CA VAL A 104 -1.37 -6.06 -27.95
C VAL A 104 -2.30 -6.82 -28.89
N ARG A 105 -3.09 -6.10 -29.70
CA ARG A 105 -3.78 -6.68 -30.86
C ARG A 105 -2.74 -7.08 -31.90
N VAL A 106 -2.41 -8.37 -31.94
CA VAL A 106 -1.73 -8.98 -33.09
C VAL A 106 -2.78 -9.30 -34.15
N GLU A 107 -2.85 -8.47 -35.19
CA GLU A 107 -3.57 -8.83 -36.41
C GLU A 107 -2.71 -9.77 -37.24
N TYR A 108 -3.20 -11.00 -37.43
CA TYR A 108 -2.58 -11.97 -38.33
C TYR A 108 -2.99 -11.66 -39.77
N CYS A 109 -2.08 -11.06 -40.53
CA CYS A 109 -2.20 -10.99 -41.99
C CYS A 109 -1.97 -12.41 -42.56
N SER A 110 -3.06 -13.12 -42.84
CA SER A 110 -3.03 -14.38 -43.60
C SER A 110 -3.08 -14.02 -45.08
N GLY A 111 -1.95 -14.15 -45.77
CA GLY A 111 -1.85 -14.10 -47.23
C GLY A 111 -2.09 -15.46 -47.86
#